data_AF-A0A4R6JWZ4-F1
#
_entry.id   AF-A0A4R6JWZ4-F1
#
_cell.length_a   1.000
_cell.length_b   1.000
_cell.length_c   1.000
_cell.angle_alpha   90.00
_cell.angle_beta   90.00
_cell.angle_gamma   90.00
#
_symmetry.space_group_name_H-M   'P 1'
#
loop_
_entity.id
_entity.type
_entity.pdbx_description
1 polymer ?
#
loop_
_entity_poly.entity_id
_entity_poly.type
_entity_poly.pdbx_seq_one_letter_code
_entity_poly.pdbx_strand_id
1 'polypeptide(L)'
;MSTLYPRLLPNETEKLFNAMRGKTPEALRESAQSASGHAVFAATGGTRVTRDELRVLAAELEKIAVAYGYPNSGDVIEFDRAAARHLHQHTGMTPGEASQRQVWAFLALVLVPHICAWRFPMKSDGTYAVDRFKGSDLTRHTLGRLWTRAYVLHDPASASPYGLLDELGEADLDQIMARRRALAATPSLVRAVVRAHAEDRDNGEVPARAVLRDSLQRILRLTAFLDLDWMPEDHLLELVREQRVESRKNLAVA
;
A
#
# COMPACT_ATOMS: atom_id res chain seq x y z
N MET A 1 -13.91 -3.93 -17.11
CA MET A 1 -14.34 -5.20 -16.48
C MET A 1 -13.26 -5.59 -15.48
N SER A 2 -13.58 -6.01 -14.24
CA SER A 2 -12.56 -6.27 -13.21
C SER A 2 -11.80 -7.56 -13.50
N THR A 3 -10.50 -7.59 -13.23
CA THR A 3 -9.73 -8.84 -13.16
C THR A 3 -9.97 -9.50 -11.79
N LEU A 4 -10.24 -10.80 -11.77
CA LEU A 4 -10.43 -11.61 -10.56
C LEU A 4 -9.17 -12.41 -10.29
N TYR A 5 -8.70 -12.37 -9.04
CA TYR A 5 -7.51 -13.08 -8.62
C TYR A 5 -7.85 -14.33 -7.79
N PRO A 6 -6.95 -15.32 -7.74
CA PRO A 6 -7.15 -16.48 -6.89
C PRO A 6 -7.18 -16.07 -5.42
N ARG A 7 -8.13 -16.62 -4.67
CA ARG A 7 -8.36 -16.42 -3.25
C ARG A 7 -7.93 -17.67 -2.52
N LEU A 8 -6.91 -17.55 -1.68
CA LEU A 8 -6.43 -18.64 -0.84
C LEU A 8 -7.38 -18.87 0.34
N LEU A 9 -7.85 -20.11 0.53
CA LEU A 9 -8.76 -20.45 1.63
C LEU A 9 -8.06 -20.28 3.00
N PRO A 10 -8.79 -19.95 4.09
CA PRO A 10 -8.18 -19.69 5.40
C PRO A 10 -7.30 -20.84 5.92
N ASN A 11 -7.77 -22.09 5.85
CA ASN A 11 -7.01 -23.25 6.32
C ASN A 11 -5.70 -23.43 5.54
N GLU A 12 -5.73 -23.24 4.22
CA GLU A 12 -4.54 -23.33 3.38
C GLU A 12 -3.59 -22.15 3.65
N THR A 13 -4.14 -20.96 3.90
CA THR A 13 -3.38 -19.77 4.31
C THR A 13 -2.59 -20.05 5.60
N GLU A 14 -3.22 -20.62 6.62
CA GLU A 14 -2.54 -21.01 7.86
C GLU A 14 -1.45 -22.05 7.63
N LYS A 15 -1.78 -23.11 6.87
CA LYS A 15 -0.86 -24.19 6.57
C LYS A 15 0.39 -23.70 5.83
N LEU A 16 0.22 -22.91 4.76
CA LEU A 16 1.34 -22.37 3.99
C LEU A 16 2.19 -21.42 4.82
N PHE A 17 1.58 -20.53 5.60
CA PHE A 17 2.31 -19.60 6.45
C PHE A 17 3.11 -20.35 7.54
N ASN A 18 2.52 -21.34 8.20
CA ASN A 18 3.24 -22.16 9.19
C ASN A 18 4.41 -22.93 8.57
N ALA A 19 4.26 -23.37 7.31
CA ALA A 19 5.31 -24.05 6.56
C ALA A 19 6.47 -23.12 6.14
N MET A 20 6.38 -21.80 6.33
CA MET A 20 7.48 -20.86 6.09
C MET A 20 8.49 -20.82 7.23
N ARG A 21 8.16 -21.32 8.42
CA ARG A 21 9.02 -21.23 9.61
C ARG A 21 10.39 -21.82 9.32
N GLY A 22 11.45 -21.04 9.59
CA GLY A 22 12.84 -21.44 9.36
C GLY A 22 13.28 -21.52 7.89
N LYS A 23 12.41 -21.23 6.92
CA LYS A 23 12.80 -21.21 5.49
C LYS A 23 13.42 -19.87 5.12
N THR A 24 14.55 -19.93 4.42
CA THR A 24 15.20 -18.74 3.85
C THR A 24 14.38 -18.20 2.67
N PRO A 25 14.57 -16.92 2.28
CA PRO A 25 13.94 -16.37 1.07
C PRO A 25 14.20 -17.19 -0.19
N GLU A 26 15.38 -17.80 -0.33
CA GLU A 26 15.75 -18.65 -1.47
C GLU A 26 14.90 -19.93 -1.50
N ALA A 27 14.75 -20.60 -0.36
CA ALA A 27 13.89 -21.78 -0.25
C ALA A 27 12.41 -21.43 -0.51
N LEU A 28 11.97 -20.22 -0.11
CA LEU A 28 10.64 -19.71 -0.42
C LEU A 28 10.48 -19.45 -1.92
N ARG A 29 11.52 -18.94 -2.58
CA ARG A 29 11.54 -18.68 -4.03
C ARG A 29 11.38 -19.96 -4.82
N GLU A 30 12.10 -21.02 -4.45
CA GLU A 30 11.98 -22.35 -5.06
C GLU A 30 10.58 -22.97 -4.91
N SER A 31 9.90 -22.64 -3.80
CA SER A 31 8.54 -23.12 -3.54
C SER A 31 7.43 -22.27 -4.16
N ALA A 32 7.77 -21.14 -4.80
CA ALA A 32 6.80 -20.21 -5.38
C ALA A 32 6.07 -20.84 -6.59
N GLN A 33 4.76 -20.58 -6.71
CA GLN A 33 3.91 -21.16 -7.75
C GLN A 33 2.96 -20.11 -8.34
N SER A 34 2.55 -20.31 -9.59
CA SER A 34 1.55 -19.46 -10.28
C SER A 34 0.12 -20.02 -10.19
N ALA A 35 -0.08 -21.09 -9.41
CA ALA A 35 -1.37 -21.72 -9.19
C ALA A 35 -1.39 -22.44 -7.84
N SER A 36 -2.59 -22.65 -7.29
CA SER A 36 -2.82 -23.54 -6.16
C SER A 36 -4.12 -24.31 -6.39
N GLY A 37 -4.11 -25.62 -6.10
CA GLY A 37 -5.31 -26.45 -6.16
C GLY A 37 -6.38 -26.08 -5.12
N HIS A 38 -5.99 -25.30 -4.11
CA HIS A 38 -6.87 -24.84 -3.02
C HIS A 38 -7.26 -23.36 -3.15
N ALA A 39 -6.98 -22.72 -4.29
CA ALA A 39 -7.42 -21.36 -4.55
C ALA A 39 -8.76 -21.34 -5.30
N VAL A 40 -9.62 -20.41 -4.92
CA VAL A 40 -10.94 -20.19 -5.54
C VAL A 40 -11.01 -18.80 -6.16
N PHE A 41 -11.94 -18.56 -7.06
CA PHE A 41 -12.20 -17.21 -7.59
C PHE A 41 -13.54 -16.69 -7.05
N ALA A 42 -13.78 -15.38 -7.18
CA ALA A 42 -15.13 -14.86 -7.02
C ALA A 42 -16.09 -15.61 -7.97
N ALA A 43 -17.32 -15.87 -7.51
CA ALA A 43 -18.31 -16.62 -8.29
C ALA A 43 -18.77 -15.87 -9.55
N THR A 44 -18.75 -14.54 -9.52
CA THR A 44 -19.23 -13.64 -10.59
C THR A 44 -18.43 -12.33 -10.61
N GLY A 45 -18.55 -11.55 -11.69
CA GLY A 45 -18.18 -10.12 -11.69
C GLY A 45 -16.84 -9.74 -12.35
N GLY A 46 -16.21 -10.63 -13.12
CA GLY A 46 -14.98 -10.29 -13.83
C GLY A 46 -14.33 -11.42 -14.60
N THR A 47 -13.18 -11.13 -15.21
CA THR A 47 -12.35 -12.08 -15.94
C THR A 47 -11.29 -12.64 -15.00
N ARG A 48 -11.16 -13.97 -14.93
CA ARG A 48 -10.13 -14.60 -14.10
C ARG A 48 -8.76 -14.34 -14.68
N VAL A 49 -7.82 -13.91 -13.83
CA VAL A 49 -6.41 -13.85 -14.20
C VAL A 49 -5.93 -15.26 -14.57
N THR A 50 -5.17 -15.34 -15.65
CA THR A 50 -4.57 -16.57 -16.15
C THR A 50 -3.30 -16.90 -15.38
N ARG A 51 -2.83 -18.15 -15.51
CA ARG A 51 -1.55 -18.57 -14.93
C ARG A 51 -0.37 -17.81 -15.54
N ASP A 52 -0.44 -17.49 -16.83
CA ASP A 52 0.63 -16.77 -17.51
C ASP A 52 0.70 -15.30 -17.06
N GLU A 53 -0.45 -14.64 -16.91
CA GLU A 53 -0.49 -13.29 -16.32
C GLU A 53 0.05 -13.27 -14.88
N LEU A 54 -0.22 -14.30 -14.07
CA LEU A 54 0.37 -14.43 -12.74
C LEU A 54 1.89 -14.62 -12.79
N ARG A 55 2.42 -15.43 -13.73
CA ARG A 55 3.88 -15.59 -13.92
C ARG A 55 4.53 -14.28 -14.34
N VAL A 56 3.91 -13.55 -15.26
CA VAL A 56 4.40 -12.23 -15.71
C VAL A 56 4.43 -11.27 -14.53
N LEU A 57 3.35 -11.19 -13.74
CA LEU A 57 3.31 -10.36 -12.54
C LEU A 57 4.42 -10.72 -11.53
N ALA A 58 4.65 -12.02 -11.29
CA ALA A 58 5.70 -12.48 -10.39
C ALA A 58 7.10 -12.07 -10.89
N ALA A 59 7.37 -12.29 -12.17
CA ALA A 59 8.65 -11.97 -12.79
C ALA A 59 8.94 -10.45 -12.80
N GLU A 60 7.94 -9.61 -13.07
CA GLU A 60 8.11 -8.16 -13.04
C GLU A 60 8.31 -7.62 -11.62
N LEU A 61 7.57 -8.15 -10.62
CA LEU A 61 7.81 -7.79 -9.22
C LEU A 61 9.22 -8.19 -8.77
N GLU A 62 9.70 -9.36 -9.19
CA GLU A 62 11.04 -9.82 -8.87
C GLU A 62 12.11 -8.96 -9.56
N LYS A 63 11.91 -8.61 -10.83
CA LYS A 63 12.78 -7.68 -11.57
C LYS A 63 12.85 -6.32 -10.89
N ILE A 64 11.72 -5.79 -10.40
CA ILE A 64 11.67 -4.56 -9.60
C ILE A 64 12.49 -4.75 -8.32
N ALA A 65 12.27 -5.83 -7.57
CA ALA A 65 13.01 -6.11 -6.34
C ALA A 65 14.53 -6.14 -6.58
N VAL A 66 14.97 -6.82 -7.64
CA VAL A 66 16.38 -6.92 -8.02
C VAL A 66 16.95 -5.57 -8.46
N ALA A 67 16.21 -4.80 -9.25
CA ALA A 67 16.63 -3.46 -9.68
C ALA A 67 16.89 -2.52 -8.51
N TYR A 68 16.18 -2.72 -7.39
CA TYR A 68 16.36 -1.95 -6.16
C TYR A 68 17.17 -2.71 -5.10
N GLY A 69 17.97 -3.71 -5.46
CA GLY A 69 19.03 -4.25 -4.59
C GLY A 69 18.69 -5.50 -3.79
N TYR A 70 17.48 -6.06 -3.90
CA TYR A 70 17.18 -7.39 -3.34
C TYR A 70 17.84 -8.51 -4.17
N PRO A 71 18.26 -9.64 -3.57
CA PRO A 71 18.07 -10.06 -2.17
C PRO A 71 19.07 -9.47 -1.15
N ASN A 72 19.97 -8.57 -1.56
CA ASN A 72 20.97 -7.96 -0.68
C ASN A 72 20.35 -6.81 0.13
N SER A 73 21.11 -5.71 0.31
CA SER A 73 20.57 -4.47 0.91
C SER A 73 19.72 -3.73 -0.11
N GLY A 74 18.42 -4.01 -0.12
CA GLY A 74 17.47 -3.34 -0.99
C GLY A 74 17.15 -1.90 -0.57
N ASP A 75 16.99 -0.99 -1.53
CA ASP A 75 16.37 0.32 -1.34
C ASP A 75 14.87 0.12 -1.11
N VAL A 76 14.50 0.12 0.17
CA VAL A 76 13.14 -0.12 0.63
C VAL A 76 12.15 0.90 0.06
N ILE A 77 12.55 2.16 -0.06
CA ILE A 77 11.64 3.25 -0.45
C ILE A 77 11.34 3.13 -1.94
N GLU A 78 12.38 3.02 -2.76
CA GLU A 78 12.24 2.95 -4.20
C GLU A 78 11.59 1.63 -4.65
N PHE A 79 11.91 0.52 -3.98
CA PHE A 79 11.19 -0.74 -4.17
C PHE A 79 9.68 -0.59 -3.89
N ASP A 80 9.30 -0.07 -2.71
CA ASP A 80 7.88 0.07 -2.34
C ASP A 80 7.13 0.96 -3.34
N ARG A 81 7.74 2.06 -3.81
CA ARG A 81 7.18 2.97 -4.82
C ARG A 81 6.96 2.28 -6.17
N ALA A 82 8.00 1.63 -6.69
CA ALA A 82 7.94 0.95 -7.97
C ALA A 82 6.95 -0.23 -7.96
N ALA A 83 6.97 -1.03 -6.89
CA ALA A 83 6.05 -2.15 -6.72
C ALA A 83 4.60 -1.67 -6.56
N ALA A 84 4.35 -0.60 -5.79
CA ALA A 84 3.02 0.01 -5.65
C ALA A 84 2.45 0.44 -7.01
N ARG A 85 3.25 1.18 -7.79
CA ARG A 85 2.88 1.63 -9.13
C ARG A 85 2.58 0.44 -10.04
N HIS A 86 3.49 -0.54 -10.11
CA HIS A 86 3.35 -1.72 -10.96
C HIS A 86 2.09 -2.52 -10.61
N LEU A 87 1.86 -2.79 -9.32
CA LEU A 87 0.69 -3.52 -8.84
C LEU A 87 -0.61 -2.82 -9.25
N HIS A 88 -0.74 -1.52 -9.03
CA HIS A 88 -1.98 -0.82 -9.38
C HIS A 88 -2.19 -0.75 -10.89
N GLN A 89 -1.14 -0.49 -11.67
CA GLN A 89 -1.22 -0.35 -13.12
C GLN A 89 -1.57 -1.66 -13.85
N HIS A 90 -1.01 -2.78 -13.42
CA HIS A 90 -1.03 -4.02 -14.23
C HIS A 90 -2.00 -5.09 -13.71
N THR A 91 -2.48 -4.98 -12.48
CA THR A 91 -3.38 -6.02 -11.94
C THR A 91 -4.82 -5.90 -12.44
N GLY A 92 -5.28 -4.71 -12.80
CA GLY A 92 -6.68 -4.49 -13.22
C GLY A 92 -7.71 -4.82 -12.13
N MET A 93 -7.28 -4.94 -10.87
CA MET A 93 -8.19 -5.14 -9.73
C MET A 93 -9.06 -3.89 -9.53
N THR A 94 -10.32 -4.11 -9.22
CA THR A 94 -11.16 -3.06 -8.62
C THR A 94 -10.87 -2.95 -7.11
N PRO A 95 -11.24 -1.85 -6.46
CA PRO A 95 -11.15 -1.75 -4.99
C PRO A 95 -11.90 -2.87 -4.26
N GLY A 96 -13.00 -3.36 -4.85
CA GLY A 96 -13.75 -4.50 -4.33
C GLY A 96 -12.93 -5.79 -4.31
N GLU A 97 -12.23 -6.11 -5.41
CA GLU A 97 -11.34 -7.27 -5.47
C GLU A 97 -10.10 -7.09 -4.60
N ALA A 98 -9.49 -5.90 -4.64
CA ALA A 98 -8.34 -5.55 -3.82
C ALA A 98 -8.65 -5.51 -2.31
N SER A 99 -9.91 -5.48 -1.89
CA SER A 99 -10.30 -5.56 -0.48
C SER A 99 -10.29 -6.99 0.09
N GLN A 100 -10.16 -8.01 -0.79
CA GLN A 100 -10.22 -9.42 -0.43
C GLN A 100 -8.88 -9.89 0.13
N ARG A 101 -8.82 -10.18 1.43
CA ARG A 101 -7.60 -10.62 2.13
C ARG A 101 -6.98 -11.87 1.50
N GLN A 102 -7.81 -12.76 1.00
CA GLN A 102 -7.42 -14.03 0.41
C GLN A 102 -6.67 -13.87 -0.92
N VAL A 103 -6.92 -12.78 -1.66
CA VAL A 103 -6.14 -12.44 -2.87
C VAL A 103 -4.69 -12.13 -2.47
N TRP A 104 -4.53 -11.29 -1.46
CA TRP A 104 -3.21 -10.91 -0.97
C TRP A 104 -2.45 -12.07 -0.32
N ALA A 105 -3.16 -12.91 0.43
CA ALA A 105 -2.60 -14.15 0.97
C ALA A 105 -2.10 -15.08 -0.15
N PHE A 106 -2.86 -15.22 -1.24
CA PHE A 106 -2.39 -15.99 -2.40
C PHE A 106 -1.13 -15.37 -3.01
N LEU A 107 -1.12 -14.06 -3.27
CA LEU A 107 0.04 -13.39 -3.84
C LEU A 107 1.29 -13.51 -2.95
N ALA A 108 1.15 -13.37 -1.64
CA ALA A 108 2.27 -13.37 -0.71
C ALA A 108 2.72 -14.76 -0.23
N LEU A 109 1.86 -15.79 -0.27
CA LEU A 109 2.22 -17.14 0.19
C LEU A 109 2.45 -18.13 -0.94
N VAL A 110 1.87 -17.88 -2.11
CA VAL A 110 1.95 -18.77 -3.27
C VAL A 110 2.81 -18.13 -4.36
N LEU A 111 2.48 -16.90 -4.77
CA LEU A 111 3.08 -16.31 -5.96
C LEU A 111 4.51 -15.78 -5.74
N VAL A 112 4.71 -14.94 -4.73
CA VAL A 112 5.99 -14.26 -4.47
C VAL A 112 6.39 -14.24 -2.98
N PRO A 113 6.40 -15.41 -2.29
CA PRO A 113 6.72 -15.44 -0.85
C PRO A 113 8.12 -14.94 -0.53
N HIS A 114 9.07 -15.15 -1.43
CA HIS A 114 10.45 -14.68 -1.30
C HIS A 114 10.57 -13.14 -1.35
N ILE A 115 9.81 -12.45 -2.21
CA ILE A 115 9.82 -10.98 -2.27
C ILE A 115 9.31 -10.39 -0.96
N CYS A 116 8.25 -10.97 -0.39
CA CYS A 116 7.74 -10.56 0.92
C CYS A 116 8.77 -10.82 2.04
N ALA A 117 9.50 -11.94 1.97
CA ALA A 117 10.55 -12.28 2.93
C ALA A 117 11.80 -11.39 2.79
N TRP A 118 12.16 -10.97 1.57
CA TRP A 118 13.23 -9.98 1.36
C TRP A 118 12.87 -8.63 1.97
N ARG A 119 11.63 -8.16 1.74
CA ARG A 119 11.14 -6.88 2.26
C ARG A 119 10.94 -6.88 3.78
N PHE A 120 10.53 -8.01 4.34
CA PHE A 120 10.32 -8.23 5.78
C PHE A 120 11.05 -9.50 6.23
N PRO A 121 12.35 -9.39 6.57
CA PRO A 121 13.17 -10.53 6.93
C PRO A 121 12.65 -11.33 8.12
N MET A 122 13.01 -12.61 8.14
CA MET A 122 12.72 -13.52 9.24
C MET A 122 13.32 -12.98 10.55
N LYS A 123 12.57 -13.09 11.63
CA LYS A 123 13.04 -12.74 12.98
C LYS A 123 14.04 -13.77 13.49
N SER A 124 14.74 -13.43 14.56
CA SER A 124 15.73 -14.30 15.22
C SER A 124 15.15 -15.62 15.73
N ASP A 125 13.84 -15.70 15.99
CA ASP A 125 13.12 -16.92 16.41
C ASP A 125 12.70 -17.82 15.24
N GLY A 126 13.15 -17.51 14.01
CA GLY A 126 12.82 -18.27 12.81
C GLY A 126 11.40 -18.02 12.28
N THR A 127 10.72 -16.97 12.71
CA THR A 127 9.34 -16.64 12.28
C THR A 127 9.27 -15.39 11.39
N TYR A 128 8.27 -15.36 10.52
CA TYR A 128 7.88 -14.17 9.75
C TYR A 128 6.73 -13.44 10.43
N ALA A 129 6.58 -12.14 10.15
CA ALA A 129 5.47 -11.36 10.67
C ALA A 129 4.16 -11.70 9.92
N VAL A 130 3.19 -12.29 10.65
CA VAL A 130 1.91 -12.80 10.14
C VAL A 130 1.16 -11.79 9.27
N ASP A 131 1.12 -10.53 9.71
CA ASP A 131 0.42 -9.42 9.06
C ASP A 131 1.01 -9.07 7.69
N ARG A 132 2.28 -9.40 7.44
CA ARG A 132 2.97 -9.12 6.17
C ARG A 132 2.62 -10.10 5.05
N PHE A 133 2.00 -11.24 5.37
CA PHE A 133 1.71 -12.32 4.41
C PHE A 133 0.23 -12.72 4.32
N LYS A 134 -0.48 -12.84 5.46
CA LYS A 134 -1.82 -13.45 5.46
C LYS A 134 -2.96 -12.49 5.13
N GLY A 135 -2.67 -11.19 5.12
CA GLY A 135 -3.68 -10.15 4.89
C GLY A 135 -4.65 -9.97 6.06
N SER A 136 -4.26 -10.37 7.29
CA SER A 136 -5.07 -10.14 8.51
C SER A 136 -5.38 -8.64 8.71
N ASP A 137 -4.41 -7.79 8.37
CA ASP A 137 -4.54 -6.34 8.25
C ASP A 137 -3.93 -5.88 6.91
N LEU A 138 -4.78 -5.42 5.98
CA LEU A 138 -4.34 -4.97 4.66
C LEU A 138 -3.50 -3.69 4.69
N THR A 139 -3.59 -2.89 5.76
CA THR A 139 -2.74 -1.70 5.91
C THR A 139 -1.29 -2.08 6.21
N ARG A 140 -1.06 -3.29 6.75
CA ARG A 140 0.27 -3.82 7.08
C ARG A 140 0.77 -4.85 6.07
N HIS A 141 -0.13 -5.50 5.33
CA HIS A 141 0.23 -6.49 4.33
C HIS A 141 1.27 -5.96 3.32
N THR A 142 2.24 -6.80 2.94
CA THR A 142 3.37 -6.39 2.09
C THR A 142 2.91 -5.79 0.76
N LEU A 143 2.10 -6.53 -0.01
CA LEU A 143 1.66 -6.10 -1.35
C LEU A 143 0.36 -5.28 -1.32
N GLY A 144 -0.66 -5.75 -0.58
CA GLY A 144 -1.95 -5.06 -0.44
C GLY A 144 -1.87 -3.60 0.02
N ARG A 145 -0.95 -3.26 0.93
CA ARG A 145 -0.76 -1.84 1.31
C ARG A 145 -0.24 -1.01 0.15
N LEU A 146 0.68 -1.56 -0.65
CA LEU A 146 1.31 -0.88 -1.78
C LEU A 146 0.28 -0.61 -2.88
N TRP A 147 -0.51 -1.62 -3.24
CA TRP A 147 -1.63 -1.44 -4.17
C TRP A 147 -2.62 -0.39 -3.67
N THR A 148 -3.00 -0.44 -2.39
CA THR A 148 -3.96 0.51 -1.81
C THR A 148 -3.43 1.95 -1.84
N ARG A 149 -2.15 2.15 -1.48
CA ARG A 149 -1.50 3.47 -1.56
C ARG A 149 -1.48 3.99 -2.99
N ALA A 150 -1.08 3.16 -3.95
CA ALA A 150 -1.07 3.52 -5.35
C ALA A 150 -2.48 3.85 -5.89
N TYR A 151 -3.52 3.11 -5.48
CA TYR A 151 -4.90 3.41 -5.85
C TYR A 151 -5.36 4.77 -5.28
N VAL A 152 -5.14 5.00 -3.99
CA VAL A 152 -5.59 6.21 -3.29
C VAL A 152 -4.88 7.47 -3.80
N LEU A 153 -3.58 7.36 -4.07
CA LEU A 153 -2.75 8.47 -4.54
C LEU A 153 -2.73 8.63 -6.06
N HIS A 154 -3.35 7.71 -6.80
CA HIS A 154 -3.48 7.83 -8.24
C HIS A 154 -4.36 9.02 -8.61
N ASP A 155 -3.84 9.85 -9.51
CA ASP A 155 -4.50 11.02 -10.04
C ASP A 155 -4.50 10.98 -11.57
N PRO A 156 -5.56 10.45 -12.21
CA PRO A 156 -5.59 10.29 -13.65
C PRO A 156 -5.60 11.61 -14.42
N ALA A 157 -5.90 12.75 -13.77
CA ALA A 157 -5.91 14.06 -14.40
C ALA A 157 -4.53 14.74 -14.41
N SER A 158 -3.57 14.24 -13.63
CA SER A 158 -2.20 14.76 -13.57
C SER A 158 -1.35 14.25 -14.73
N ALA A 159 -0.40 15.08 -15.18
CA ALA A 159 0.63 14.68 -16.15
C ALA A 159 1.53 13.54 -15.62
N SER A 160 1.64 13.39 -14.30
CA SER A 160 2.28 12.26 -13.63
C SER A 160 1.26 11.59 -12.69
N PRO A 161 0.47 10.62 -13.18
CA PRO A 161 -0.65 10.07 -12.41
C PRO A 161 -0.28 9.38 -11.09
N TYR A 162 0.99 8.99 -10.95
CA TYR A 162 1.53 8.35 -9.75
C TYR A 162 2.51 9.23 -8.98
N GLY A 163 2.68 10.51 -9.37
CA GLY A 163 3.69 11.40 -8.77
C GLY A 163 3.51 11.60 -7.26
N LEU A 164 2.27 11.53 -6.76
CA LEU A 164 2.00 11.65 -5.32
C LEU A 164 2.58 10.51 -4.46
N LEU A 165 2.97 9.37 -5.05
CA LEU A 165 3.71 8.32 -4.32
C LEU A 165 5.12 8.76 -3.88
N ASP A 166 5.65 9.80 -4.52
CA ASP A 166 7.02 10.26 -4.31
C ASP A 166 7.11 11.31 -3.20
N GLU A 167 5.97 11.82 -2.73
CA GLU A 167 5.90 12.98 -1.83
C GLU A 167 5.93 12.64 -0.33
N LEU A 168 5.56 11.41 0.06
CA LEU A 168 5.56 10.97 1.45
C LEU A 168 6.30 9.65 1.64
N GLY A 169 7.00 9.54 2.77
CA GLY A 169 7.64 8.29 3.20
C GLY A 169 6.64 7.28 3.79
N GLU A 170 7.07 6.02 3.92
CA GLU A 170 6.24 4.90 4.41
C GLU A 170 5.53 5.22 5.74
N ALA A 171 6.27 5.75 6.72
CA ALA A 171 5.74 6.00 8.06
C ALA A 171 4.64 7.06 8.10
N ASP A 172 4.73 8.08 7.23
CA ASP A 172 3.76 9.17 7.20
C ASP A 172 2.51 8.77 6.41
N LEU A 173 2.67 7.99 5.33
CA LEU A 173 1.55 7.33 4.66
C LEU A 173 0.83 6.35 5.59
N ASP A 174 1.55 5.55 6.37
CA ASP A 174 0.94 4.67 7.37
C ASP A 174 0.10 5.43 8.38
N GLN A 175 0.57 6.61 8.82
CA GLN A 175 -0.17 7.46 9.73
C GLN A 175 -1.52 7.91 9.13
N ILE A 176 -1.55 8.28 7.85
CA ILE A 176 -2.77 8.68 7.14
C ILE A 176 -3.69 7.47 6.93
N MET A 177 -3.14 6.40 6.36
CA MET A 177 -3.89 5.21 5.93
C MET A 177 -4.48 4.41 7.10
N ALA A 178 -3.84 4.43 8.28
CA ALA A 178 -4.38 3.82 9.49
C ALA A 178 -5.68 4.51 9.97
N ARG A 179 -5.91 5.77 9.61
CA ARG A 179 -7.11 6.55 9.99
C ARG A 179 -8.19 6.46 8.92
N ARG A 180 -8.50 5.23 8.49
CA ARG A 180 -9.37 4.93 7.34
C ARG A 180 -10.76 5.58 7.38
N ARG A 181 -11.34 5.76 8.57
CA ARG A 181 -12.70 6.34 8.69
C ARG A 181 -12.74 7.87 8.64
N ALA A 182 -11.61 8.54 8.86
CA ALA A 182 -11.59 9.99 9.04
C ALA A 182 -10.66 10.71 8.05
N LEU A 183 -9.53 10.11 7.67
CA LEU A 183 -8.56 10.74 6.77
C LEU A 183 -8.36 10.00 5.45
N ALA A 184 -8.58 8.68 5.45
CA ALA A 184 -8.42 7.83 4.28
C ALA A 184 -9.73 7.14 3.86
N ALA A 185 -10.86 7.83 4.10
CA ALA A 185 -12.18 7.37 3.69
C ALA A 185 -12.35 7.55 2.18
N THR A 186 -11.99 8.73 1.68
CA THR A 186 -12.00 9.09 0.25
C THR A 186 -10.58 9.33 -0.29
N PRO A 187 -10.28 8.90 -1.52
CA PRO A 187 -9.01 9.22 -2.17
C PRO A 187 -8.72 10.72 -2.30
N SER A 188 -9.77 11.53 -2.51
CA SER A 188 -9.65 12.98 -2.70
C SER A 188 -9.03 13.69 -1.49
N LEU A 189 -9.45 13.36 -0.26
CA LEU A 189 -8.86 13.94 0.95
C LEU A 189 -7.39 13.54 1.11
N VAL A 190 -7.04 12.28 0.85
CA VAL A 190 -5.65 11.83 0.94
C VAL A 190 -4.78 12.56 -0.10
N ARG A 191 -5.25 12.67 -1.35
CA ARG A 191 -4.54 13.45 -2.39
C ARG A 191 -4.39 14.91 -1.99
N ALA A 192 -5.41 15.54 -1.43
CA ALA A 192 -5.34 16.93 -0.95
C ALA A 192 -4.26 17.10 0.13
N VAL A 193 -4.22 16.19 1.12
CA VAL A 193 -3.17 16.15 2.16
C VAL A 193 -1.77 16.03 1.54
N VAL A 194 -1.57 15.10 0.61
CA VAL A 194 -0.25 14.86 0.01
C VAL A 194 0.17 16.02 -0.90
N ARG A 195 -0.74 16.56 -1.71
CA ARG A 195 -0.47 17.73 -2.57
C ARG A 195 -0.08 18.95 -1.74
N ALA A 196 -0.87 19.28 -0.72
CA ALA A 196 -0.57 20.42 0.14
C ALA A 196 0.74 20.25 0.92
N HIS A 197 1.12 19.01 1.26
CA HIS A 197 2.44 18.71 1.83
C HIS A 197 3.56 18.93 0.82
N ALA A 198 3.41 18.45 -0.42
CA ALA A 198 4.42 18.63 -1.46
C ALA A 198 4.66 20.12 -1.78
N GLU A 199 3.59 20.92 -1.80
CA GLU A 199 3.65 22.36 -2.08
C GLU A 199 4.39 23.18 -1.03
N ASP A 200 4.37 22.75 0.24
CA ASP A 200 4.86 23.57 1.34
C ASP A 200 5.99 22.92 2.16
N ARG A 201 6.43 21.69 1.83
CA ARG A 201 7.42 20.96 2.65
C ARG A 201 8.72 21.74 2.88
N ASP A 202 9.14 22.52 1.90
CA ASP A 202 10.40 23.30 1.94
C ASP A 202 10.20 24.73 2.48
N ASN A 203 9.00 25.06 2.95
CA ASN A 203 8.66 26.41 3.38
C ASN A 203 8.91 26.61 4.88
N GLY A 204 9.93 27.37 5.25
CA GLY A 204 10.17 27.85 6.62
C GLY A 204 10.99 26.93 7.53
N GLU A 205 11.17 27.35 8.79
CA GLU A 205 12.08 26.72 9.75
C GLU A 205 11.49 25.48 10.45
N VAL A 206 10.15 25.35 10.46
CA VAL A 206 9.46 24.23 11.11
C VAL A 206 9.57 22.97 10.24
N PRO A 207 10.03 21.83 10.79
CA PRO A 207 10.14 20.58 10.05
C PRO A 207 8.82 20.15 9.40
N ALA A 208 8.83 19.85 8.10
CA ALA A 208 7.63 19.49 7.31
C ALA A 208 6.81 18.34 7.93
N ARG A 209 7.51 17.38 8.55
CA ARG A 209 6.89 16.24 9.24
C ARG A 209 6.11 16.66 10.49
N ALA A 210 6.59 17.65 11.24
CA ALA A 210 5.86 18.20 12.39
C ALA A 210 4.58 18.89 11.94
N VAL A 211 4.65 19.68 10.87
CA VAL A 211 3.50 20.35 10.24
C VAL A 211 2.49 19.33 9.73
N LEU A 212 2.93 18.27 9.05
CA LEU A 212 2.04 17.19 8.62
C LEU A 212 1.32 16.56 9.82
N ARG A 213 2.03 16.22 10.89
CA ARG A 213 1.41 15.60 12.07
C ARG A 213 0.40 16.51 12.75
N ASP A 214 0.72 17.78 12.97
CA ASP A 214 -0.18 18.73 13.61
C ASP A 214 -1.42 19.01 12.72
N SER A 215 -1.21 19.23 11.42
CA SER A 215 -2.32 19.50 10.48
C SER A 215 -3.28 18.32 10.36
N LEU A 216 -2.77 17.07 10.35
CA LEU A 216 -3.64 15.89 10.38
C LEU A 216 -4.49 15.84 11.65
N GLN A 217 -3.97 16.25 12.81
CA GLN A 217 -4.79 16.33 14.02
C GLN A 217 -5.86 17.41 13.92
N ARG A 218 -5.58 18.55 13.29
CA ARG A 218 -6.57 19.61 13.06
C ARG A 218 -7.68 19.15 12.13
N ILE A 219 -7.32 18.54 11.00
CA ILE A 219 -8.27 17.97 10.05
C ILE A 219 -9.16 16.94 10.74
N LEU A 220 -8.60 16.06 11.59
CA LEU A 220 -9.38 15.11 12.40
C LEU A 220 -10.36 15.78 13.36
N ARG A 221 -10.06 16.96 13.90
CA ARG A 221 -11.01 17.71 14.75
C ARG A 221 -12.16 18.27 13.92
N LEU A 222 -11.89 18.65 12.67
CA LEU A 222 -12.90 19.15 11.75
C LEU A 222 -13.89 18.06 11.30
N THR A 223 -13.47 16.80 11.22
CA THR A 223 -14.39 15.70 10.85
C THR A 223 -15.52 15.47 11.86
N ALA A 224 -15.47 16.09 13.05
CA ALA A 224 -16.59 16.09 14.00
C ALA A 224 -17.73 17.04 13.60
N PHE A 225 -17.45 18.02 12.74
CA PHE A 225 -18.38 19.09 12.35
C PHE A 225 -18.65 19.12 10.84
N LEU A 226 -17.69 18.64 10.04
CA LEU A 226 -17.73 18.66 8.59
C LEU A 226 -17.70 17.24 8.05
N ASP A 227 -18.55 16.99 7.05
CA ASP A 227 -18.43 15.80 6.22
C ASP A 227 -17.48 16.11 5.05
N LEU A 228 -16.21 15.77 5.23
CA LEU A 228 -15.17 16.01 4.24
C LEU A 228 -15.34 15.15 2.98
N ASP A 229 -16.08 14.04 3.07
CA ASP A 229 -16.25 13.13 1.93
C ASP A 229 -17.18 13.70 0.85
N TRP A 230 -17.98 14.71 1.18
CA TRP A 230 -18.88 15.41 0.26
C TRP A 230 -18.32 16.74 -0.26
N MET A 231 -17.14 17.15 0.22
CA MET A 231 -16.54 18.40 -0.22
C MET A 231 -15.90 18.25 -1.62
N PRO A 232 -16.05 19.24 -2.52
CA PRO A 232 -15.31 19.30 -3.77
C PRO A 232 -13.79 19.26 -3.57
N GLU A 233 -13.04 18.69 -4.53
CA GLU A 233 -11.59 18.47 -4.38
C GLU A 233 -10.78 19.76 -4.20
N ASP A 234 -11.21 20.85 -4.85
CA ASP A 234 -10.64 22.19 -4.73
C ASP A 234 -10.84 22.76 -3.32
N HIS A 235 -12.07 22.70 -2.80
CA HIS A 235 -12.36 23.11 -1.42
C HIS A 235 -11.63 22.26 -0.38
N LEU A 236 -11.47 20.95 -0.62
CA LEU A 236 -10.68 20.07 0.25
C LEU A 236 -9.22 20.49 0.29
N LEU A 237 -8.63 20.79 -0.88
CA LEU A 237 -7.24 21.22 -0.96
C LEU A 237 -7.03 22.57 -0.25
N GLU A 238 -7.94 23.53 -0.43
CA GLU A 238 -7.92 24.81 0.28
C GLU A 238 -8.01 24.62 1.80
N LEU A 239 -8.97 23.82 2.27
CA LEU A 239 -9.13 23.51 3.69
C LEU A 239 -7.84 22.91 4.27
N VAL A 240 -7.24 21.94 3.57
CA VAL A 240 -5.98 21.31 4.01
C VAL A 240 -4.86 22.34 4.07
N ARG A 241 -4.72 23.20 3.05
CA ARG A 241 -3.71 24.27 3.02
C ARG A 241 -3.88 25.22 4.21
N GLU A 242 -5.10 25.65 4.50
CA GLU A 242 -5.41 26.48 5.67
C GLU A 242 -4.96 25.81 6.97
N GLN A 243 -5.29 24.54 7.18
CA GLN A 243 -4.87 23.81 8.38
C GLN A 243 -3.35 23.69 8.49
N ARG A 244 -2.63 23.56 7.37
CA ARG A 244 -1.16 23.54 7.36
C ARG A 244 -0.55 24.89 7.71
N VAL A 245 -1.10 25.99 7.21
CA VAL A 245 -0.68 27.36 7.57
C VAL A 245 -0.85 27.59 9.07
N GLU A 246 -2.00 27.22 9.63
CA GLU A 246 -2.25 27.34 11.08
C GLU A 246 -1.33 26.45 11.92
N SER A 247 -1.02 25.23 11.45
CA SER A 247 -0.01 24.37 12.08
C SER A 247 1.37 25.03 12.12
N ARG A 248 1.80 25.67 11.03
CA ARG A 248 3.09 26.36 10.98
C ARG A 248 3.16 27.53 11.95
N LYS A 249 2.12 28.38 11.98
CA LYS A 249 2.03 29.51 12.94
C LYS A 249 2.16 29.02 14.38
N ASN A 250 1.43 27.97 14.73
CA ASN A 250 1.44 27.46 16.11
C ASN A 250 2.78 26.80 16.49
N LEU A 251 3.41 26.08 15.57
CA LEU A 251 4.68 25.41 15.82
C LEU A 251 5.88 26.36 15.80
N ALA A 252 5.79 27.51 15.12
CA ALA A 252 6.85 28.52 15.11
C ALA A 252 6.93 29.33 16.41
N VAL A 253 5.89 29.30 17.24
CA VAL A 253 5.79 30.02 18.52
C VAL A 253 6.05 29.10 19.72
N ALA A 254 6.14 27.78 19.50
CA ALA A 254 6.32 26.74 20.51
C ALA A 254 7.79 26.32 20.66
#